data_AF-A0A1M7UKG0-F1
#
_entry.id   AF-A0A1M7UKG0-F1
#
_cell.length_a   1.000
_cell.length_b   1.000
_cell.length_c   1.000
_cell.angle_alpha   90.00
_cell.angle_beta   90.00
_cell.angle_gamma   90.00
#
_symmetry.space_group_name_H-M   'P 1'
#
loop_
_entity.id
_entity.type
_entity.pdbx_description
1 polymer ?
#
loop_
_entity_poly.entity_id
_entity_poly.type
_entity_poly.pdbx_seq_one_letter_code
_entity_poly.pdbx_strand_id
1 'polypeptide(L)'
;MKRVLLLVSMLLPLSAALAANGRVPELNVKAICKTRDVDAKLFRSTTGQSVDECVHDEENAKQQLNSLWSTTAAPIRNRCESEGHSLGTTSYLDLVVCIQMAEELKDDIKPVPKKKASKE
;
A
#
# COMPACT_ATOMS: atom_id res chain seq x y z
N MET A 1 13.68 -37.63 -45.17
CA MET A 1 14.03 -36.27 -44.66
C MET A 1 13.59 -36.18 -43.21
N LYS A 2 14.52 -35.97 -42.26
CA LYS A 2 14.22 -35.90 -40.82
C LYS A 2 14.20 -34.43 -40.40
N ARG A 3 13.02 -33.92 -40.02
CA ARG A 3 12.85 -32.57 -39.48
C ARG A 3 13.24 -32.59 -38.00
N VAL A 4 14.36 -31.96 -37.67
CA VAL A 4 14.80 -31.74 -36.28
C VAL A 4 14.04 -30.51 -35.77
N LEU A 5 13.13 -30.70 -34.82
CA LEU A 5 12.46 -29.60 -34.13
C LEU A 5 13.37 -29.13 -32.99
N LEU A 6 13.99 -27.95 -33.15
CA LEU A 6 14.76 -27.30 -32.09
C LEU A 6 13.81 -26.53 -31.18
N LEU A 7 13.57 -27.05 -29.97
CA LEU A 7 12.87 -26.36 -28.90
C LEU A 7 13.83 -25.36 -28.23
N VAL A 8 13.72 -24.08 -28.58
CA VAL A 8 14.43 -23.00 -27.89
C VAL A 8 13.69 -22.71 -26.59
N SER A 9 14.18 -23.29 -25.49
CA SER A 9 13.69 -22.99 -24.15
C SER A 9 14.26 -21.63 -23.72
N MET A 10 13.44 -20.59 -23.83
CA MET A 10 13.80 -19.25 -23.40
C MET A 10 13.72 -19.20 -21.86
N LEU A 11 14.84 -19.48 -21.20
CA LEU A 11 15.01 -19.24 -19.77
C LEU A 11 14.94 -17.73 -19.53
N LEU A 12 13.78 -17.25 -19.09
CA LEU A 12 13.59 -15.88 -18.64
C LEU A 12 14.41 -15.70 -17.35
N PRO A 13 15.47 -14.86 -17.34
CA PRO A 13 16.24 -14.64 -16.13
C PRO A 13 15.34 -13.90 -15.13
N LEU A 14 14.99 -14.59 -14.04
CA LEU A 14 14.31 -14.02 -12.89
C LEU A 14 15.27 -13.04 -12.22
N SER A 15 15.27 -11.80 -12.70
CA SER A 15 16.04 -10.72 -12.11
C SER A 15 15.40 -10.38 -10.78
N ALA A 16 15.99 -10.86 -9.68
CA ALA A 16 15.65 -10.43 -8.34
C ALA A 16 16.02 -8.95 -8.24
N ALA A 17 15.06 -8.07 -8.52
CA ALA A 17 15.18 -6.66 -8.20
C ALA A 17 15.39 -6.57 -6.69
N LEU A 18 16.60 -6.21 -6.27
CA LEU A 18 16.87 -5.77 -4.91
C LEU A 18 15.86 -4.67 -4.63
N ALA A 19 14.87 -4.98 -3.80
CA ALA A 19 13.81 -4.07 -3.44
C ALA A 19 14.47 -2.94 -2.64
N ALA A 20 14.90 -1.89 -3.33
CA ALA A 20 15.20 -0.62 -2.68
C ALA A 20 13.97 -0.29 -1.84
N ASN A 21 14.20 0.02 -0.56
CA ASN A 21 13.18 0.65 0.24
C ASN A 21 12.93 2.02 -0.37
N GLY A 22 11.91 2.08 -1.25
CA GLY A 22 11.49 3.31 -1.91
C GLY A 22 11.30 4.40 -0.86
N ARG A 23 11.47 5.67 -1.25
CA ARG A 23 11.24 6.76 -0.30
C ARG A 23 9.74 6.86 0.00
N VAL A 24 9.42 7.30 1.22
CA VAL A 24 8.05 7.67 1.57
C VAL A 24 7.62 8.81 0.63
N PRO A 25 6.38 8.78 0.08
CA PRO A 25 5.91 9.84 -0.80
C PRO A 25 5.83 11.18 -0.05
N GLU A 26 6.22 12.25 -0.73
CA GLU A 26 6.05 13.62 -0.21
C GLU A 26 4.69 14.14 -0.67
N LEU A 27 3.76 14.28 0.28
CA LEU A 27 2.41 14.74 0.03
C LEU A 27 2.23 16.16 0.54
N ASN A 28 1.44 16.96 -0.19
CA ASN A 28 1.10 18.31 0.24
C ASN A 28 -0.08 18.26 1.22
N VAL A 29 0.22 18.07 2.51
CA VAL A 29 -0.78 17.98 3.60
C VAL A 29 -1.74 19.16 3.61
N LYS A 30 -1.22 20.39 3.43
CA LYS A 30 -2.07 21.58 3.41
C LYS A 30 -3.04 21.60 2.23
N ALA A 31 -2.64 21.10 1.06
CA ALA A 31 -3.53 20.97 -0.08
C ALA A 31 -4.60 19.89 0.16
N ILE A 32 -4.21 18.72 0.67
CA ILE A 32 -5.12 17.63 1.03
C ILE A 32 -6.20 18.13 2.00
N CYS A 33 -5.80 18.77 3.10
CA CYS A 33 -6.73 19.25 4.12
C CYS A 33 -7.65 20.37 3.64
N LYS A 34 -7.17 21.25 2.75
CA LYS A 34 -8.02 22.25 2.10
C LYS A 34 -9.08 21.61 1.20
N THR A 35 -8.69 20.60 0.42
CA THR A 35 -9.66 19.86 -0.40
C THR A 35 -10.71 19.19 0.47
N ARG A 36 -10.30 18.53 1.57
CA ARG A 36 -11.24 17.91 2.52
C ARG A 36 -12.21 18.92 3.15
N ASP A 37 -11.75 20.11 3.51
CA ASP A 37 -12.61 21.20 4.01
C ASP A 37 -13.61 21.68 2.94
N VAL A 38 -13.16 21.83 1.69
CA VAL A 38 -14.03 22.17 0.56
C VAL A 38 -15.10 21.10 0.33
N ASP A 39 -14.71 19.82 0.34
CA ASP A 39 -15.63 18.69 0.19
C ASP A 39 -16.64 18.65 1.33
N ALA A 40 -16.19 18.80 2.59
CA ALA A 40 -17.09 18.84 3.74
C ALA A 40 -18.14 19.95 3.61
N LYS A 41 -17.75 21.14 3.13
CA LYS A 41 -18.67 22.25 2.85
C LYS A 41 -19.63 21.94 1.70
N LEU A 42 -19.12 21.38 0.61
CA LEU A 42 -19.92 20.99 -0.56
C LEU A 42 -21.02 20.00 -0.16
N PHE A 43 -20.68 19.02 0.68
CA PHE A 43 -21.61 17.99 1.16
C PHE A 43 -22.40 18.41 2.41
N ARG A 44 -22.27 19.66 2.88
CA ARG A 44 -22.90 20.18 4.12
C ARG A 44 -22.66 19.26 5.33
N SER A 45 -21.48 18.68 5.41
CA SER A 45 -21.09 17.82 6.51
C SER A 45 -20.87 18.65 7.77
N THR A 46 -21.61 18.32 8.84
CA THR A 46 -21.43 18.92 10.17
C THR A 46 -20.37 18.20 11.00
N THR A 47 -19.81 17.11 10.48
CA THR A 47 -18.77 16.30 11.12
C THR A 47 -17.39 16.55 10.50
N GLY A 48 -17.27 17.54 9.62
CA GLY A 48 -15.98 17.94 9.06
C GLY A 48 -15.05 18.43 10.15
N GLN A 49 -13.83 17.92 10.18
CA GLN A 49 -12.76 18.46 11.00
C GLN A 49 -12.29 19.80 10.44
N SER A 50 -11.74 20.65 11.30
CA SER A 50 -11.07 21.87 10.86
C SER A 50 -9.82 21.54 10.03
N VAL A 51 -9.36 22.49 9.22
CA VAL A 51 -8.13 22.33 8.42
C VAL A 51 -6.92 22.06 9.32
N ASP A 52 -6.83 22.70 10.49
CA ASP A 52 -5.70 22.53 11.41
C ASP A 52 -5.71 21.15 12.08
N GLU A 53 -6.88 20.64 12.46
CA GLU A 53 -7.02 19.26 12.96
C GLU A 53 -6.62 18.24 11.89
N CYS A 54 -7.08 18.42 10.65
CA CYS A 54 -6.65 17.57 9.54
C CYS A 54 -5.13 17.60 9.34
N VAL A 55 -4.50 18.78 9.37
CA VAL A 55 -3.04 18.90 9.21
C VAL A 55 -2.33 18.16 10.34
N HIS A 56 -2.81 18.28 11.58
CA HIS A 56 -2.25 17.55 12.71
C HIS A 56 -2.33 16.03 12.52
N ASP A 57 -3.49 15.53 12.11
CA ASP A 57 -3.73 14.10 11.89
C ASP A 57 -2.87 13.54 10.74
N GLU A 58 -2.74 14.27 9.64
CA GLU A 58 -1.90 13.88 8.50
C GLU A 58 -0.41 13.88 8.83
N GLU A 59 0.08 14.84 9.61
CA GLU A 59 1.48 14.85 10.06
C GLU A 59 1.76 13.70 11.04
N ASN A 60 0.82 13.39 11.93
CA ASN A 60 0.90 12.20 12.77
C ASN A 60 0.92 10.92 11.92
N ALA A 61 0.07 10.84 10.91
CA ALA A 61 0.05 9.72 9.97
C ALA A 61 1.36 9.62 9.17
N LYS A 62 1.99 10.74 8.78
CA LYS A 62 3.31 10.75 8.15
C LYS A 62 4.37 10.13 9.04
N GLN A 63 4.37 10.45 10.34
CA GLN A 63 5.31 9.85 11.29
C GLN A 63 5.09 8.34 11.42
N GLN A 64 3.84 7.90 11.49
CA GLN A 64 3.51 6.47 11.49
C GLN A 64 3.97 5.82 10.19
N LEU A 65 3.65 6.40 9.04
CA LEU A 65 4.04 5.90 7.74
C LEU A 65 5.55 5.72 7.63
N ASN A 66 6.36 6.69 8.08
CA ASN A 66 7.82 6.58 8.09
C ASN A 66 8.31 5.31 8.82
N SER A 67 7.70 4.96 9.95
CA SER A 67 8.04 3.76 10.73
C SER A 67 7.69 2.49 9.96
N LEU A 68 6.46 2.42 9.43
CA LEU A 68 5.91 1.25 8.72
C LEU A 68 6.59 1.03 7.36
N TRP A 69 6.97 2.10 6.67
CA TRP A 69 7.38 2.07 5.27
C TRP A 69 8.64 1.24 5.05
N SER A 70 9.61 1.38 5.95
CA SER A 70 10.90 0.68 5.85
C SER A 70 10.78 -0.83 5.98
N THR A 71 9.76 -1.30 6.71
CA THR A 71 9.49 -2.73 6.98
C THR A 71 8.43 -3.32 6.04
N THR A 72 7.64 -2.47 5.38
CA THR A 72 6.61 -2.90 4.43
C THR A 72 7.22 -3.38 3.12
N ALA A 73 6.76 -4.52 2.61
CA ALA A 73 7.24 -5.06 1.35
C ALA A 73 6.94 -4.12 0.16
N ALA A 74 7.90 -3.96 -0.75
CA ALA A 74 7.78 -3.06 -1.90
C ALA A 74 6.49 -3.23 -2.73
N PRO A 75 6.00 -4.46 -3.02
CA PRO A 75 4.74 -4.62 -3.75
C PRO A 75 3.53 -4.03 -3.04
N ILE A 76 3.51 -4.02 -1.70
CA ILE A 76 2.42 -3.46 -0.90
C ILE A 76 2.49 -1.94 -0.92
N ARG A 77 3.68 -1.36 -0.75
CA ARG A 77 3.90 0.09 -0.85
C ARG A 77 3.43 0.62 -2.20
N ASN A 78 3.90 0.00 -3.28
CA ASN A 78 3.54 0.38 -4.65
C ASN A 78 2.03 0.25 -4.90
N ARG A 79 1.40 -0.80 -4.38
CA ARG A 79 -0.04 -1.00 -4.50
C ARG A 79 -0.82 0.10 -3.77
N CYS A 80 -0.49 0.37 -2.51
CA CYS A 80 -1.16 1.39 -1.71
C CYS A 80 -1.00 2.80 -2.29
N GLU A 81 0.19 3.15 -2.78
CA GLU A 81 0.39 4.39 -3.53
C GLU A 81 -0.49 4.44 -4.78
N SER A 82 -0.50 3.37 -5.57
CA SER A 82 -1.30 3.32 -6.81
C SER A 82 -2.81 3.43 -6.55
N GLU A 83 -3.31 2.77 -5.50
CA GLU A 83 -4.71 2.84 -5.09
C GLU A 83 -5.11 4.26 -4.67
N GLY A 84 -4.30 4.91 -3.82
CA GLY A 84 -4.54 6.29 -3.41
C GLY A 84 -4.62 7.26 -4.59
N HIS A 85 -3.67 7.17 -5.53
CA HIS A 85 -3.68 8.02 -6.73
C HIS A 85 -4.89 7.76 -7.62
N SER A 86 -5.29 6.49 -7.78
CA SER A 86 -6.43 6.11 -8.63
C SER A 86 -7.77 6.58 -8.07
N LEU A 87 -7.90 6.62 -6.74
CA LEU A 87 -9.09 7.12 -6.05
C LEU A 87 -9.10 8.65 -5.92
N GLY A 88 -7.97 9.32 -6.18
CA GLY A 88 -7.82 10.76 -5.95
C GLY A 88 -7.79 11.14 -4.47
N THR A 89 -7.56 10.16 -3.60
CA THR A 89 -7.59 10.31 -2.14
C THR A 89 -6.20 10.10 -1.52
N THR A 90 -5.10 10.36 -2.25
CA THR A 90 -3.77 10.12 -1.68
C THR A 90 -3.52 11.01 -0.46
N SER A 91 -3.54 10.41 0.73
CA SER A 91 -3.21 11.02 2.02
C SER A 91 -2.24 10.12 2.80
N TYR A 92 -1.58 10.66 3.82
CA TYR A 92 -0.69 9.84 4.65
C TYR A 92 -1.50 8.83 5.46
N LEU A 93 -2.68 9.24 5.94
CA LEU A 93 -3.60 8.36 6.65
C LEU A 93 -4.05 7.19 5.78
N ASP A 94 -4.44 7.42 4.53
CA ASP A 94 -4.90 6.36 3.62
C ASP A 94 -3.79 5.36 3.30
N LEU A 95 -2.54 5.83 3.16
CA LEU A 95 -1.39 4.94 2.97
C LEU A 95 -1.11 4.07 4.20
N VAL A 96 -1.20 4.64 5.41
CA VAL A 96 -1.07 3.88 6.66
C VAL A 96 -2.15 2.80 6.74
N VAL A 97 -3.41 3.17 6.52
CA VAL A 97 -4.55 2.25 6.58
C VAL A 97 -4.41 1.14 5.53
N CYS A 98 -4.08 1.47 4.28
CA CYS A 98 -3.89 0.48 3.23
C CYS A 98 -2.80 -0.54 3.58
N ILE A 99 -1.66 -0.08 4.11
CA ILE A 99 -0.56 -0.97 4.52
C ILE A 99 -1.01 -1.89 5.65
N GLN A 100 -1.66 -1.35 6.68
CA GLN A 100 -2.15 -2.15 7.80
C GLN A 100 -3.13 -3.23 7.34
N MET A 101 -4.12 -2.87 6.52
CA MET A 101 -5.07 -3.82 5.95
C MET A 101 -4.39 -4.89 5.09
N ALA A 102 -3.39 -4.50 4.29
CA ALA A 102 -2.66 -5.44 3.45
C ALA A 102 -1.81 -6.43 4.28
N GLU A 103 -1.23 -5.99 5.39
CA GLU A 103 -0.48 -6.87 6.30
C GLU A 103 -1.41 -7.81 7.09
N GLU A 104 -2.57 -7.33 7.56
CA GLU A 104 -3.58 -8.16 8.23
C GLU A 104 -4.05 -9.32 7.32
N LEU A 105 -4.39 -9.02 6.06
CA LEU A 105 -4.80 -10.04 5.09
C LEU A 105 -3.68 -11.05 4.77
N LYS A 106 -2.41 -10.63 4.82
CA LYS A 106 -1.29 -11.56 4.66
C LYS A 106 -1.16 -12.51 5.83
N ASP A 107 -1.46 -12.04 7.05
CA ASP A 107 -1.42 -12.85 8.25
C ASP A 107 -2.57 -13.87 8.30
N ASP A 108 -3.75 -13.52 7.80
CA ASP A 108 -4.90 -14.43 7.70
C ASP A 108 -4.72 -15.55 6.67
N ILE A 109 -3.87 -15.34 5.64
CA ILE A 109 -3.60 -16.31 4.56
C ILE A 109 -2.41 -17.24 4.91
N LYS A 110 -1.85 -17.19 6.14
CA LYS A 110 -0.80 -18.15 6.51
C LYS A 110 -1.35 -19.58 6.42
N PRO A 111 -0.69 -20.48 5.67
CA PRO A 111 -1.17 -21.84 5.52
C PRO A 111 -1.24 -22.51 6.91
N VAL A 112 -2.44 -22.91 7.30
CA VAL A 112 -2.65 -23.75 8.48
C VAL A 112 -1.68 -24.95 8.36
N PRO A 113 -0.79 -25.17 9.35
CA PRO A 113 0.09 -26.32 9.30
C PRO A 113 -0.78 -27.57 9.19
N LYS A 114 -0.62 -28.32 8.09
CA LYS A 114 -1.31 -29.58 7.86
C LYS A 114 -1.04 -30.48 9.07
N LYS A 115 -2.01 -30.59 9.99
CA LYS A 115 -1.97 -31.61 11.03
C LYS A 115 -1.89 -32.94 10.27
N LYS A 116 -0.74 -33.62 10.36
CA LYS A 116 -0.58 -34.97 9.82
C LYS A 116 -1.71 -35.80 10.44
N ALA A 117 -2.56 -36.37 9.60
CA ALA A 117 -3.52 -37.37 10.04
C ALA A 117 -2.72 -38.46 10.77
N SER A 118 -2.90 -38.54 12.08
CA SER A 118 -2.42 -39.66 12.88
C SER A 118 -3.21 -40.87 12.43
N LYS A 119 -2.53 -41.73 11.69
CA LYS A 119 -3.02 -43.05 11.32
C LYS A 119 -2.52 -43.98 12.42
N GLU A 120 -3.38 -44.29 13.39
CA GLU A 120 -3.53 -45.61 14.02
C GLU A 120 -4.75 -45.61 14.96
#